data_AF-A0AAN6P4U4-F1
#
_entry.id   AF-A0AAN6P4U4-F1
#
_cell.length_a   1.000
_cell.length_b   1.000
_cell.length_c   1.000
_cell.angle_alpha   90.00
_cell.angle_beta   90.00
_cell.angle_gamma   90.00
#
_symmetry.space_group_name_H-M   'P 1'
#
loop_
_entity.id
_entity.type
_entity.pdbx_description
1 polymer ?
#
loop_
_entity_poly.entity_id
_entity_poly.type
_entity_poly.pdbx_seq_one_letter_code
_entity_poly.pdbx_strand_id
1 'polypeptide(L)'
;ESMFPRGVVYEGVAELGDKPVSFRGESGANDSMVPLVDNLMGIPMPETPLTEILKDFRSYRPGEHRGFLEWVKRAGEGGGLKGWALQLGAGAREEDGEGVRESRALWIKVLDQVRDFRWRHWCFAREYILKRTSHPTATGGSPIVTWLPNQLAAVMDEMVRVYEAVGGGLGEDVEGIMDLVGRQREMLRKEVRKFCEERGVEADV
;
A
#
# COMPACT_ATOMS: atom_id res chain seq x y z
N GLU A 1 13.96 16.61 -17.12
CA GLU A 1 13.04 16.65 -18.28
C GLU A 1 12.83 15.21 -18.76
N SER A 2 11.65 14.85 -19.29
CA SER A 2 11.40 13.48 -19.78
C SER A 2 12.29 13.18 -20.99
N MET A 3 12.87 11.98 -21.05
CA MET A 3 13.69 11.54 -22.18
C MET A 3 12.88 11.44 -23.48
N PHE A 4 11.57 11.12 -23.38
CA PHE A 4 10.64 11.03 -24.50
C PHE A 4 9.43 11.92 -24.25
N PRO A 5 9.55 13.26 -24.38
CA PRO A 5 8.48 14.18 -24.01
C PRO A 5 7.26 14.08 -24.95
N ARG A 6 7.43 13.48 -26.14
CA ARG A 6 6.35 13.21 -27.10
C ARG A 6 5.94 11.74 -27.16
N GLY A 7 6.49 10.87 -26.30
CA GLY A 7 6.30 9.41 -26.40
C GLY A 7 7.21 8.73 -27.43
N VAL A 8 6.94 7.45 -27.67
CA VAL A 8 7.71 6.55 -28.56
C VAL A 8 6.82 6.09 -29.71
N VAL A 9 7.38 6.05 -30.92
CA VAL A 9 6.70 5.49 -32.11
C VAL A 9 7.09 4.03 -32.23
N TYR A 10 6.09 3.16 -32.38
CA TYR A 10 6.25 1.73 -32.58
C TYR A 10 6.00 1.39 -34.04
N GLU A 11 7.05 1.51 -34.86
CA GLU A 11 6.98 1.29 -36.31
C GLU A 11 6.49 -0.13 -36.63
N GLY A 12 5.50 -0.22 -37.53
CA GLY A 12 4.94 -1.50 -37.98
C GLY A 12 3.88 -2.11 -37.05
N VAL A 13 3.49 -1.43 -35.98
CA VAL A 13 2.40 -1.85 -35.08
C VAL A 13 1.10 -1.15 -35.49
N ALA A 14 0.27 -1.83 -36.28
CA ALA A 14 -0.92 -1.26 -36.91
C ALA A 14 -1.92 -0.67 -35.92
N GLU A 15 -2.07 -1.28 -34.73
CA GLU A 15 -2.98 -0.84 -33.67
C GLU A 15 -2.60 0.53 -33.08
N LEU A 16 -1.32 0.91 -33.17
CA LEU A 16 -0.79 2.18 -32.67
C LEU A 16 -0.66 3.24 -33.77
N GLY A 17 -0.83 2.84 -35.04
CA GLY A 17 -1.00 3.74 -36.20
C GLY A 17 0.15 4.73 -36.42
N ASP A 18 1.40 4.32 -36.17
CA ASP A 18 2.62 5.13 -36.25
C ASP A 18 2.57 6.46 -35.45
N LYS A 19 1.65 6.55 -34.48
CA LYS A 19 1.55 7.71 -33.58
C LYS A 19 2.46 7.51 -32.38
N PRO A 20 3.09 8.58 -31.87
CA PRO A 20 3.81 8.50 -30.60
C PRO A 20 2.84 8.12 -29.47
N VAL A 21 3.21 7.10 -28.70
CA VAL A 21 2.46 6.64 -27.52
C VAL A 21 3.34 6.66 -26.28
N SER A 22 2.73 6.84 -25.12
CA SER A 22 3.42 6.85 -23.84
C SER A 22 2.92 5.70 -22.98
N PHE A 23 3.82 4.77 -22.68
CA PHE A 23 3.61 3.74 -21.67
C PHE A 23 4.43 4.07 -20.42
N ARG A 24 3.94 3.65 -19.26
CA ARG A 24 4.68 3.80 -18.01
C ARG A 24 5.90 2.88 -18.02
N GLY A 25 6.97 3.35 -17.39
CA GLY A 25 8.08 2.49 -17.01
C GLY A 25 7.65 1.47 -15.97
N GLU A 26 8.50 0.46 -15.77
CA GLU A 26 8.31 -0.56 -14.74
C GLU A 26 8.26 0.08 -13.34
N SER A 27 7.43 -0.50 -12.49
CA SER A 27 7.30 -0.15 -11.09
C SER A 27 6.94 -1.39 -10.29
N GLY A 28 7.42 -1.47 -9.05
CA GLY A 28 6.99 -2.51 -8.11
C GLY A 28 5.47 -2.59 -7.96
N ALA A 29 4.73 -1.50 -8.24
CA ALA A 29 3.25 -1.51 -8.25
C ALA A 29 2.61 -2.42 -9.32
N ASN A 30 3.39 -2.91 -10.30
CA ASN A 30 2.95 -3.90 -11.28
C ASN A 30 2.83 -5.31 -10.69
N ASP A 31 3.31 -5.55 -9.47
CA ASP A 31 3.16 -6.83 -8.77
C ASP A 31 1.68 -7.17 -8.47
N SER A 32 1.41 -8.44 -8.16
CA SER A 32 0.09 -8.92 -7.73
C SER A 32 0.04 -9.39 -6.27
N MET A 33 1.18 -9.46 -5.58
CA MET A 33 1.26 -9.99 -4.22
C MET A 33 0.76 -8.98 -3.19
N VAL A 34 1.22 -7.73 -3.24
CA VAL A 34 0.79 -6.70 -2.29
C VAL A 34 -0.69 -6.35 -2.48
N PRO A 35 -1.21 -6.14 -3.71
CA PRO A 35 -2.63 -5.92 -3.93
C PRO A 35 -3.52 -7.10 -3.49
N LEU A 36 -3.01 -8.34 -3.56
CA LEU A 36 -3.74 -9.52 -3.10
C LEU A 36 -4.01 -9.43 -1.60
N VAL A 37 -2.96 -9.17 -0.82
CA VAL A 37 -3.08 -9.07 0.64
C VAL A 37 -3.87 -7.83 1.05
N ASP A 38 -3.69 -6.69 0.36
CA ASP A 38 -4.49 -5.47 0.60
C ASP A 38 -5.98 -5.72 0.42
N ASN A 39 -6.36 -6.38 -0.68
CA ASN A 39 -7.75 -6.70 -0.98
C ASN A 39 -8.33 -7.71 0.02
N LEU A 40 -7.57 -8.74 0.39
CA LEU A 40 -8.00 -9.77 1.33
C LEU A 40 -8.22 -9.20 2.74
N MET A 41 -7.29 -8.37 3.21
CA MET A 41 -7.31 -7.76 4.55
C MET A 41 -8.17 -6.48 4.62
N GLY A 42 -8.64 -5.99 3.47
CA GLY A 42 -9.42 -4.77 3.37
C GLY A 42 -8.68 -3.57 3.95
N ILE A 43 -7.42 -3.37 3.55
CA ILE A 43 -6.62 -2.21 3.95
C ILE A 43 -7.13 -0.99 3.17
N PRO A 44 -7.66 0.06 3.84
CA PRO A 44 -8.15 1.24 3.16
C PRO A 44 -6.97 2.02 2.57
N MET A 45 -7.04 2.31 1.27
CA MET A 45 -6.06 3.16 0.60
C MET A 45 -6.59 4.59 0.54
N PRO A 46 -5.75 5.62 0.78
CA PRO A 46 -6.20 7.00 0.76
C PRO A 46 -6.66 7.39 -0.65
N GLU A 47 -7.79 8.09 -0.74
CA GLU A 47 -8.27 8.67 -2.00
C GLU A 47 -7.45 9.92 -2.32
N THR A 48 -6.41 9.74 -3.13
CA THR A 48 -5.49 10.81 -3.54
C THR A 48 -5.31 10.77 -5.06
N PRO A 49 -4.73 11.80 -5.69
CA PRO A 49 -4.35 11.74 -7.11
C PRO A 49 -3.48 10.50 -7.47
N LEU A 50 -2.83 9.93 -6.46
CA LEU A 50 -2.06 8.69 -6.55
C LEU A 50 -2.93 7.44 -6.79
N THR A 51 -4.20 7.47 -6.40
CA THR A 51 -5.16 6.37 -6.64
C THR A 51 -5.45 6.20 -8.13
N GLU A 52 -5.44 7.26 -8.92
CA GLU A 52 -5.58 7.18 -10.38
C GLU A 52 -4.34 6.54 -11.03
N ILE A 53 -3.14 6.83 -10.51
CA ILE A 53 -1.91 6.16 -10.92
C ILE A 53 -1.96 4.66 -10.57
N LEU A 54 -2.51 4.28 -9.40
CA LEU A 54 -2.72 2.88 -9.04
C LEU A 54 -3.68 2.17 -10.02
N LYS A 55 -4.77 2.84 -10.40
CA LYS A 55 -5.72 2.29 -11.39
C LYS A 55 -5.05 2.08 -12.74
N ASP A 56 -4.21 3.02 -13.16
CA ASP A 56 -3.44 2.91 -14.39
C ASP A 56 -2.48 1.71 -14.34
N PHE A 57 -1.71 1.53 -13.25
CA PHE A 57 -0.83 0.36 -13.07
C PHE A 57 -1.56 -0.99 -13.08
N ARG A 58 -2.86 -1.04 -12.72
CA ARG A 58 -3.64 -2.29 -12.82
C ARG A 58 -3.69 -2.79 -14.25
N SER A 59 -3.79 -1.91 -15.24
CA SER A 59 -3.87 -2.28 -16.65
C SER A 59 -2.62 -3.01 -17.16
N TYR A 60 -1.47 -2.78 -16.53
CA TYR A 60 -0.17 -3.39 -16.86
C TYR A 60 -0.02 -4.81 -16.30
N ARG A 61 -0.95 -5.31 -15.48
CA ARG A 61 -0.92 -6.71 -14.98
C ARG A 61 -1.55 -7.65 -16.00
N PRO A 62 -1.12 -8.93 -16.07
CA PRO A 62 -1.80 -9.94 -16.88
C PRO A 62 -3.30 -10.04 -16.58
N GLY A 63 -4.11 -10.34 -17.60
CA GLY A 63 -5.58 -10.40 -17.50
C GLY A 63 -6.08 -11.29 -16.36
N GLU A 64 -5.54 -12.50 -16.25
CA GLU A 64 -5.89 -13.46 -15.20
C GLU A 64 -5.58 -12.93 -13.79
N HIS A 65 -4.46 -12.22 -13.63
CA HIS A 65 -4.10 -11.64 -12.33
C HIS A 65 -5.07 -10.52 -11.95
N ARG A 66 -5.49 -9.69 -12.91
CA ARG A 66 -6.51 -8.66 -12.66
C ARG A 66 -7.83 -9.29 -12.25
N GLY A 67 -8.29 -10.31 -12.99
CA GLY A 67 -9.51 -11.04 -12.69
C GLY A 67 -9.49 -11.66 -11.29
N PHE A 68 -8.38 -12.31 -10.92
CA PHE A 68 -8.22 -12.88 -9.59
C PHE A 68 -8.23 -11.82 -8.48
N LEU A 69 -7.49 -10.72 -8.64
CA LEU A 69 -7.47 -9.63 -7.65
C LEU A 69 -8.83 -8.97 -7.46
N GLU A 70 -9.59 -8.79 -8.55
CA GLU A 70 -10.97 -8.28 -8.47
C GLU A 70 -11.90 -9.24 -7.75
N TRP A 71 -11.77 -10.55 -8.01
CA TRP A 71 -12.52 -11.57 -7.30
C TRP A 71 -12.20 -11.56 -5.79
N VAL A 72 -10.92 -11.50 -5.41
CA VAL A 72 -10.51 -11.41 -4.00
C VAL A 72 -11.05 -10.14 -3.34
N LYS A 73 -10.99 -8.99 -4.03
CA LYS A 73 -11.56 -7.74 -3.52
C LYS A 73 -13.05 -7.88 -3.21
N ARG A 74 -13.83 -8.44 -4.14
CA ARG A 74 -15.27 -8.69 -3.93
C ARG A 74 -15.52 -9.68 -2.80
N ALA A 75 -14.71 -10.73 -2.67
CA ALA A 75 -14.82 -11.70 -1.59
C ALA A 75 -14.49 -11.08 -0.22
N GLY A 76 -13.46 -10.22 -0.13
CA GLY A 76 -13.08 -9.51 1.09
C GLY A 76 -14.15 -8.49 1.53
N GLU A 77 -14.66 -7.69 0.59
CA GLU A 77 -15.65 -6.65 0.85
C GLU A 77 -17.06 -7.22 1.09
N GLY A 78 -17.51 -8.13 0.22
CA GLY A 78 -18.87 -8.70 0.27
C GLY A 78 -19.00 -9.92 1.18
N GLY A 79 -17.92 -10.67 1.40
CA GLY A 79 -17.92 -11.87 2.24
C GLY A 79 -17.76 -11.60 3.73
N GLY A 80 -17.47 -10.35 4.13
CA GLY A 80 -17.39 -9.96 5.54
C GLY A 80 -16.25 -10.65 6.31
N LEU A 81 -15.21 -11.15 5.63
CA LEU A 81 -14.09 -11.90 6.24
C LEU A 81 -13.51 -11.16 7.46
N LYS A 82 -13.28 -9.85 7.31
CA LYS A 82 -12.76 -9.00 8.37
C LYS A 82 -13.71 -8.91 9.57
N GLY A 83 -15.00 -8.70 9.34
CA GLY A 83 -16.01 -8.65 10.40
C GLY A 83 -16.14 -9.98 11.12
N TRP A 84 -16.12 -11.09 10.36
CA TRP A 84 -16.16 -12.45 10.88
C TRP A 84 -14.91 -12.79 11.70
N ALA A 85 -13.71 -12.54 11.17
CA ALA A 85 -12.45 -12.87 11.82
C ALA A 85 -12.20 -12.05 13.09
N LEU A 86 -12.59 -10.77 13.08
CA LEU A 86 -12.42 -9.86 14.21
C LEU A 86 -13.61 -9.89 15.19
N GLN A 87 -14.73 -10.53 14.83
CA GLN A 87 -15.99 -10.51 15.57
C GLN A 87 -16.42 -9.08 15.92
N LEU A 88 -16.42 -8.18 14.92
CA LEU A 88 -16.85 -6.79 15.09
C LEU A 88 -18.30 -6.60 14.63
N GLY A 89 -19.09 -5.78 15.34
CA GLY A 89 -20.46 -5.42 14.96
C GLY A 89 -21.52 -6.46 15.37
N ALA A 90 -22.58 -6.63 14.57
CA ALA A 90 -23.76 -7.43 14.90
C ALA A 90 -23.52 -8.95 15.09
N GLY A 91 -22.29 -9.42 14.85
CA GLY A 91 -21.84 -10.79 15.12
C GLY A 91 -20.93 -10.93 16.34
N ALA A 92 -20.62 -9.83 17.05
CA ALA A 92 -19.82 -9.86 18.26
C ALA A 92 -20.55 -10.64 19.37
N ARG A 93 -19.84 -11.58 20.01
CA ARG A 93 -20.34 -12.28 21.20
C ARG A 93 -20.12 -11.41 22.44
N GLU A 94 -20.93 -11.61 23.48
CA GLU A 94 -20.81 -10.87 24.75
C GLU A 94 -19.48 -11.14 25.46
N GLU A 95 -18.92 -12.35 25.28
CA GLU A 95 -17.59 -12.72 25.77
C GLU A 95 -16.73 -13.27 24.62
N ASP A 96 -15.52 -12.73 24.50
CA ASP A 96 -14.54 -13.20 23.53
C ASP A 96 -13.91 -14.51 24.01
N GLY A 97 -14.21 -15.59 23.30
CA GLY A 97 -13.50 -16.85 23.50
C GLY A 97 -12.03 -16.74 23.08
N GLU A 98 -11.18 -17.63 23.60
CA GLU A 98 -9.74 -17.69 23.29
C GLU A 98 -9.44 -17.66 21.79
N GLY A 99 -10.22 -18.39 20.98
CA GLY A 99 -10.06 -18.40 19.52
C GLY A 99 -10.36 -17.06 18.83
N VAL A 100 -11.22 -16.21 19.41
CA VAL A 100 -11.47 -14.85 18.88
C VAL A 100 -10.25 -13.96 19.16
N ARG A 101 -9.70 -14.04 20.37
CA ARG A 101 -8.47 -13.32 20.73
C ARG A 101 -7.29 -13.74 19.86
N GLU A 102 -7.13 -15.04 19.63
CA GLU A 102 -6.10 -15.58 18.72
C GLU A 102 -6.30 -15.07 17.29
N SER A 103 -7.51 -15.14 16.74
CA SER A 103 -7.83 -14.62 15.41
C SER A 103 -7.48 -13.14 15.25
N ARG A 104 -7.82 -12.31 16.25
CA ARG A 104 -7.46 -10.88 16.27
C ARG A 104 -5.95 -10.66 16.33
N ALA A 105 -5.24 -11.43 17.14
CA ALA A 105 -3.78 -11.36 17.22
C ALA A 105 -3.12 -11.74 15.88
N LEU A 106 -3.59 -12.81 15.24
CA LEU A 106 -3.12 -13.24 13.92
C LEU A 106 -3.43 -12.20 12.85
N TRP A 107 -4.59 -11.54 12.91
CA TRP A 107 -4.93 -10.47 11.98
C TRP A 107 -3.92 -9.32 12.04
N ILE A 108 -3.57 -8.86 13.26
CA ILE A 108 -2.53 -7.85 13.43
C ILE A 108 -1.18 -8.34 12.92
N LYS A 109 -0.80 -9.60 13.20
CA LYS A 109 0.45 -10.20 12.70
C LYS A 109 0.52 -10.25 11.16
N VAL A 110 -0.60 -10.46 10.47
CA VAL A 110 -0.65 -10.41 8.98
C VAL A 110 -0.50 -8.98 8.46
N LEU A 111 -1.21 -8.01 9.05
CA LEU A 111 -1.01 -6.59 8.71
C LEU A 111 0.45 -6.16 8.95
N ASP A 112 1.05 -6.69 10.01
CA ASP A 112 2.44 -6.44 10.37
C ASP A 112 3.44 -6.92 9.31
N GLN A 113 3.18 -8.05 8.65
CA GLN A 113 4.00 -8.51 7.53
C GLN A 113 3.94 -7.55 6.33
N VAL A 114 2.75 -7.00 6.04
CA VAL A 114 2.58 -5.99 4.98
C VAL A 114 3.33 -4.71 5.35
N ARG A 115 3.21 -4.28 6.61
CA ARG A 115 3.92 -3.13 7.18
C ARG A 115 5.43 -3.32 7.12
N ASP A 116 5.96 -4.50 7.45
CA ASP A 116 7.40 -4.79 7.40
C ASP A 116 7.95 -4.77 5.98
N PHE A 117 7.23 -5.38 5.04
CA PHE A 117 7.57 -5.33 3.62
C PHE A 117 7.64 -3.87 3.12
N ARG A 118 6.60 -3.07 3.40
CA ARG A 118 6.53 -1.67 2.98
C ARG A 118 7.60 -0.79 3.64
N TRP A 119 7.88 -1.03 4.92
CA TRP A 119 8.93 -0.32 5.65
C TRP A 119 10.30 -0.58 5.03
N ARG A 120 10.60 -1.85 4.72
CA ARG A 120 11.87 -2.22 4.08
C ARG A 120 11.98 -1.66 2.67
N HIS A 121 10.89 -1.68 1.91
CA HIS A 121 10.82 -1.07 0.60
C HIS A 121 11.07 0.44 0.66
N TRP A 122 10.48 1.16 1.63
CA TRP A 122 10.78 2.57 1.87
C TRP A 122 12.25 2.81 2.19
N CYS A 123 12.86 1.97 3.05
CA CYS A 123 14.29 2.07 3.36
C CYS A 123 15.17 1.91 2.11
N PHE A 124 14.83 0.99 1.20
CA PHE A 124 15.54 0.82 -0.06
C PHE A 124 15.33 2.00 -1.02
N ALA A 125 14.10 2.48 -1.20
CA ALA A 125 13.82 3.65 -2.03
C ALA A 125 14.63 4.88 -1.54
N ARG A 126 14.73 5.04 -0.22
CA ARG A 126 15.54 6.09 0.40
C ARG A 126 17.04 5.92 0.10
N GLU A 127 17.59 4.74 0.34
CA GLU A 127 19.04 4.50 0.22
C GLU A 127 19.52 4.52 -1.24
N TYR A 128 18.77 3.87 -2.12
CA TYR A 128 19.19 3.64 -3.50
C TYR A 128 18.68 4.70 -4.48
N ILE A 129 17.65 5.48 -4.11
CA ILE A 129 17.08 6.50 -5.02
C ILE A 129 17.13 7.90 -4.40
N LEU A 130 16.44 8.15 -3.28
CA LEU A 130 16.31 9.51 -2.73
C LEU A 130 17.65 10.14 -2.34
N LYS A 131 18.61 9.34 -1.85
CA LYS A 131 19.98 9.80 -1.55
C LYS A 131 20.86 9.99 -2.79
N ARG A 132 20.47 9.43 -3.93
CA ARG A 132 21.28 9.36 -5.15
C ARG A 132 20.83 10.36 -6.21
N THR A 133 19.61 10.88 -6.10
CA THR A 133 19.07 11.85 -7.05
C THR A 133 18.03 12.79 -6.43
N SER A 134 17.98 14.02 -6.92
CA SER A 134 16.92 15.00 -6.63
C SER A 134 15.75 14.90 -7.62
N HIS A 135 15.80 13.99 -8.59
CA HIS A 135 14.73 13.82 -9.58
C HIS A 135 13.39 13.52 -8.88
N PRO A 136 12.31 14.27 -9.18
CA PRO A 136 11.06 14.23 -8.40
C PRO A 136 10.17 13.01 -8.70
N THR A 137 10.44 12.31 -9.79
CA THR A 137 9.58 11.25 -10.31
C THR A 137 10.29 9.90 -10.31
N ALA A 138 9.58 8.85 -9.90
CA ALA A 138 9.99 7.45 -10.01
C ALA A 138 9.81 6.91 -11.44
N THR A 139 10.34 5.71 -11.72
CA THR A 139 10.29 5.06 -13.05
C THR A 139 8.88 4.88 -13.59
N GLY A 140 7.93 4.53 -12.72
CA GLY A 140 6.51 4.41 -13.07
C GLY A 140 5.76 5.74 -13.17
N GLY A 141 6.44 6.88 -13.00
CA GLY A 141 5.82 8.21 -13.13
C GLY A 141 5.15 8.74 -11.86
N SER A 142 5.25 8.05 -10.72
CA SER A 142 4.72 8.54 -9.45
C SER A 142 5.67 9.52 -8.75
N PRO A 143 5.15 10.43 -7.91
CA PRO A 143 5.98 11.25 -7.02
C PRO A 143 6.77 10.36 -6.08
N ILE A 144 8.11 10.47 -6.10
CA ILE A 144 8.98 9.51 -5.41
C ILE A 144 8.91 9.63 -3.88
N VAL A 145 8.56 10.81 -3.36
CA VAL A 145 8.61 11.11 -1.93
C VAL A 145 7.31 10.76 -1.20
N THR A 146 6.16 10.81 -1.85
CA THR A 146 4.85 10.68 -1.16
C THR A 146 4.16 9.35 -1.45
N TRP A 147 4.49 8.67 -2.55
CA TRP A 147 3.82 7.43 -2.94
C TRP A 147 3.95 6.28 -1.93
N LEU A 148 5.18 5.83 -1.68
CA LEU A 148 5.42 4.70 -0.78
C LEU A 148 5.02 5.02 0.66
N PRO A 149 5.29 6.23 1.19
CA PRO A 149 4.85 6.59 2.52
C PRO A 149 3.34 6.57 2.72
N ASN A 150 2.54 6.99 1.73
CA ASN A 150 1.08 6.95 1.86
C ASN A 150 0.55 5.52 2.00
N GLN A 151 1.11 4.59 1.22
CA GLN A 151 0.77 3.17 1.34
C GLN A 151 1.23 2.58 2.68
N LEU A 152 2.40 2.99 3.18
CA LEU A 152 2.92 2.54 4.47
C LEU A 152 2.12 3.12 5.65
N ALA A 153 1.72 4.39 5.58
CA ALA A 153 0.85 5.03 6.55
C ALA A 153 -0.52 4.33 6.60
N ALA A 154 -1.11 4.03 5.44
CA ALA A 154 -2.40 3.35 5.35
C ALA A 154 -2.46 2.01 6.12
N VAL A 155 -1.42 1.17 5.99
CA VAL A 155 -1.38 -0.10 6.73
C VAL A 155 -1.16 0.12 8.24
N MET A 156 -0.31 1.07 8.63
CA MET A 156 -0.08 1.38 10.04
C MET A 156 -1.32 1.99 10.71
N ASP A 157 -2.04 2.86 10.01
CA ASP A 157 -3.29 3.44 10.49
C ASP A 157 -4.38 2.38 10.63
N GLU A 158 -4.44 1.43 9.69
CA GLU A 158 -5.34 0.29 9.77
C GLU A 158 -5.02 -0.64 10.94
N MET A 159 -3.73 -0.90 11.23
CA MET A 159 -3.32 -1.67 12.41
C MET A 159 -3.78 -1.01 13.71
N VAL A 160 -3.60 0.31 13.84
CA VAL A 160 -4.06 1.08 15.01
C VAL A 160 -5.57 0.99 15.14
N ARG A 161 -6.31 1.24 14.04
CA ARG A 161 -7.77 1.18 14.03
C ARG A 161 -8.30 -0.20 14.46
N VAL A 162 -7.72 -1.29 13.94
CA VAL A 162 -8.13 -2.65 14.31
C VAL A 162 -7.80 -2.94 15.77
N TYR A 163 -6.58 -2.61 16.22
CA TYR A 163 -6.14 -2.87 17.58
C TYR A 163 -7.01 -2.15 18.61
N GLU A 164 -7.37 -0.89 18.35
CA GLU A 164 -8.30 -0.12 19.18
C GLU A 164 -9.72 -0.69 19.14
N ALA A 165 -10.23 -1.03 17.95
CA ALA A 165 -11.58 -1.55 17.77
C ALA A 165 -11.81 -2.89 18.51
N VAL A 166 -10.76 -3.68 18.72
CA VAL A 166 -10.83 -4.96 19.42
C VAL A 166 -10.45 -4.87 20.91
N GLY A 167 -10.21 -3.67 21.43
CA GLY A 167 -9.91 -3.41 22.85
C GLY A 167 -8.46 -3.64 23.28
N GLY A 168 -7.54 -3.85 22.34
CA GLY A 168 -6.13 -4.13 22.63
C GLY A 168 -5.89 -5.45 23.39
N GLY A 169 -4.80 -5.52 24.15
CA GLY A 169 -4.53 -6.65 25.06
C GLY A 169 -4.41 -8.01 24.37
N LEU A 170 -3.86 -8.06 23.17
CA LEU A 170 -3.75 -9.27 22.35
C LEU A 170 -2.48 -10.11 22.65
N GLY A 171 -1.79 -9.81 23.76
CA GLY A 171 -0.58 -10.48 24.20
C GLY A 171 0.69 -9.68 23.89
N GLU A 172 1.78 -10.01 24.62
CA GLU A 172 3.04 -9.26 24.61
C GLU A 172 3.65 -9.13 23.19
N ASP A 173 3.55 -10.18 22.38
CA ASP A 173 3.98 -10.16 20.97
C ASP A 173 3.33 -9.02 20.18
N VAL A 174 2.01 -8.90 20.30
CA VAL A 174 1.22 -7.92 19.55
C VAL A 174 1.44 -6.52 20.12
N GLU A 175 1.59 -6.39 21.43
CA GLU A 175 1.96 -5.13 22.07
C GLU A 175 3.31 -4.62 21.56
N GLY A 176 4.32 -5.49 21.47
CA GLY A 176 5.62 -5.14 20.89
C GLY A 176 5.55 -4.72 19.42
N ILE A 177 4.66 -5.35 18.63
CA ILE A 177 4.36 -4.95 17.26
C ILE A 177 3.74 -3.54 17.22
N MET A 178 2.73 -3.28 18.04
CA MET A 178 2.02 -1.99 18.05
C MET A 178 2.91 -0.84 18.54
N ASP A 179 3.81 -1.11 19.49
CA ASP A 179 4.85 -0.17 19.91
C ASP A 179 5.81 0.18 18.77
N LEU A 180 6.21 -0.81 17.97
CA LEU A 180 7.03 -0.58 16.78
C LEU A 180 6.28 0.26 15.75
N VAL A 181 5.00 -0.03 15.49
CA VAL A 181 4.14 0.74 14.59
C VAL A 181 4.08 2.20 15.03
N GLY A 182 3.87 2.47 16.32
CA GLY A 182 3.86 3.84 16.86
C GLY A 182 5.15 4.61 16.55
N ARG A 183 6.31 4.00 16.82
CA ARG A 183 7.63 4.59 16.52
C ARG A 183 7.84 4.81 15.02
N GLN A 184 7.45 3.84 14.19
CA GLN A 184 7.59 3.92 12.73
C GLN A 184 6.70 4.99 12.10
N ARG A 185 5.47 5.20 12.61
CA ARG A 185 4.59 6.29 12.16
C ARG A 185 5.24 7.66 12.38
N GLU A 186 5.78 7.90 13.57
CA GLU A 186 6.43 9.18 13.88
C GLU A 186 7.69 9.39 13.04
N MET A 187 8.51 8.34 12.91
CA MET A 187 9.73 8.37 12.09
C MET A 187 9.41 8.64 10.62
N LEU A 188 8.42 7.95 10.04
CA LEU A 188 8.00 8.14 8.65
C LEU A 188 7.55 9.59 8.42
N ARG A 189 6.70 10.15 9.29
CA ARG A 189 6.22 11.53 9.17
C ARG A 189 7.38 12.54 9.18
N LYS A 190 8.35 12.37 10.09
CA LYS A 190 9.54 13.25 10.17
C LYS A 190 10.39 13.15 8.89
N GLU A 191 10.61 11.93 8.40
CA GLU A 191 11.42 11.70 7.21
C GLU A 191 10.75 12.26 5.94
N VAL A 192 9.46 12.01 5.75
CA VAL A 192 8.75 12.50 4.56
C VAL A 192 8.72 14.02 4.55
N ARG A 193 8.43 14.65 5.69
CA ARG A 193 8.47 16.11 5.81
C ARG A 193 9.83 16.65 5.37
N LYS A 194 10.92 16.10 5.91
CA LYS A 194 12.28 16.48 5.52
C LYS A 194 12.52 16.34 4.01
N PHE A 195 12.18 15.20 3.42
CA PHE A 195 12.41 14.97 1.99
C PHE A 195 11.54 15.84 1.08
N CYS A 196 10.33 16.18 1.53
CA CYS A 196 9.43 17.11 0.85
C CYS A 196 10.00 18.54 0.89
N GLU A 197 10.44 19.01 2.05
CA GLU A 197 11.11 20.31 2.24
C GLU A 197 12.36 20.44 1.36
N GLU A 198 13.23 19.43 1.34
CA GLU A 198 14.44 19.40 0.49
C GLU A 198 14.14 19.51 -1.01
N ARG A 199 12.92 19.17 -1.44
CA ARG A 199 12.50 19.12 -2.85
C ARG A 199 11.46 20.17 -3.21
N GLY A 200 11.04 21.01 -2.26
CA GLY A 200 10.01 22.04 -2.47
C GLY A 200 8.64 21.47 -2.84
N VAL A 201 8.29 20.29 -2.31
CA VAL A 201 6.98 19.64 -2.52
C VAL A 201 6.20 19.66 -1.20
N GLU A 202 4.87 19.75 -1.25
CA GLU A 202 4.04 19.65 -0.05
C GLU A 202 4.04 18.20 0.50
N ALA A 203 4.14 18.07 1.82
CA ALA A 203 4.01 16.80 2.51
C ALA A 203 2.54 16.49 2.75
N ASP A 204 2.05 15.40 2.16
CA ASP A 204 0.65 14.95 2.28
C ASP A 204 0.61 13.55 2.92
N VAL A 205 1.14 13.45 4.16
CA VAL A 205 1.28 12.20 4.95
C VAL A 205 0.92 12.41 6.42
#